data_AF-A0A081NEA0-F1
#
_entry.id   AF-A0A081NEA0-F1
#
_cell.length_a   1.000
_cell.length_b   1.000
_cell.length_c   1.000
_cell.angle_alpha   90.00
_cell.angle_beta   90.00
_cell.angle_gamma   90.00
#
_symmetry.space_group_name_H-M   'P 1'
#
loop_
_entity.id
_entity.type
_entity.pdbx_description
1 polymer ?
#
loop_
_entity_poly.entity_id
_entity_poly.type
_entity_poly.pdbx_seq_one_letter_code
_entity_poly.pdbx_strand_id
1 'polypeptide(L)'
;MNVFEEIHHRLSSKTRIRSLFKDVHVEDLERIISRMQDVMQEKLEARNKIDEERQAKQESIEAVKQIMAERGISMEDLDDLEVATPKRRRNVQKFTFEFQTEAGDTIQWDGSTTGRLPRDFQAYLDRTGKKRLDCVVEN
;
A
#
# COMPACT_ATOMS: atom_id res chain seq x y z
N MET A 1 13.10 -8.93 19.62
CA MET A 1 14.10 -8.01 19.05
C MET A 1 13.85 -7.94 17.56
N ASN A 2 13.87 -6.77 16.92
CA ASN A 2 13.71 -6.67 15.47
C ASN A 2 14.93 -7.34 14.81
N VAL A 3 14.71 -8.19 13.79
CA VAL A 3 15.77 -8.93 13.09
C VAL A 3 16.85 -7.99 12.57
N PHE A 4 16.45 -6.80 12.10
CA PHE A 4 17.36 -5.76 11.65
C PHE A 4 18.33 -5.30 12.75
N GLU A 5 17.81 -5.02 13.95
CA GLU A 5 18.60 -4.55 15.08
C GLU A 5 19.60 -5.62 15.56
N GLU A 6 19.19 -6.89 15.51
CA GLU A 6 20.07 -7.99 15.88
C GLU A 6 21.22 -8.17 14.88
N ILE A 7 20.94 -8.12 13.58
CA ILE A 7 21.95 -8.19 12.52
C ILE A 7 22.92 -7.01 12.64
N HIS A 8 22.40 -5.80 12.79
CA HIS A 8 23.22 -4.60 12.95
C HIS A 8 24.12 -4.71 14.20
N HIS A 9 23.57 -5.16 15.33
CA HIS A 9 24.35 -5.34 16.55
C HIS A 9 25.50 -6.36 16.39
N ARG A 10 25.27 -7.47 15.67
CA ARG A 10 26.28 -8.51 15.45
C ARG A 10 27.34 -8.09 14.43
N LEU A 11 26.96 -7.32 13.40
CA LEU A 11 27.84 -6.92 12.30
C LEU A 11 28.42 -5.49 12.41
N SER A 12 28.09 -4.74 13.48
CA SER A 12 28.53 -3.34 13.62
C SER A 12 30.02 -3.14 13.89
N SER A 13 30.74 -4.15 14.37
CA SER A 13 32.15 -4.02 14.75
C SER A 13 33.01 -5.19 14.32
N LYS A 14 34.25 -4.88 13.92
CA LYS A 14 35.24 -5.86 13.48
C LYS A 14 35.53 -6.93 14.52
N THR A 15 35.55 -6.57 15.81
CA THR A 15 35.78 -7.50 16.92
C THR A 15 34.64 -8.52 17.05
N ARG A 16 33.38 -8.08 16.91
CA ARG A 16 32.22 -8.98 16.96
C ARG A 16 32.15 -9.87 15.74
N ILE A 17 32.42 -9.33 14.55
CA ILE A 17 32.52 -10.12 13.32
C ILE A 17 33.60 -11.20 13.46
N ARG A 18 34.79 -10.86 13.96
CA ARG A 18 35.85 -11.84 14.22
C ARG A 18 35.42 -12.95 15.18
N SER A 19 34.69 -12.59 16.24
CA SER A 19 34.14 -13.59 17.17
C SER A 19 33.07 -14.46 16.52
N LEU A 20 32.24 -13.88 15.65
CA LEU A 20 31.12 -14.55 14.99
C LEU A 20 31.59 -15.57 13.94
N PHE A 21 32.66 -15.25 13.22
CA PHE A 21 33.23 -16.08 12.16
C PHE A 21 34.49 -16.84 12.58
N LYS A 22 34.75 -16.96 13.89
CA LYS A 22 35.98 -17.56 14.43
C LYS A 22 36.22 -18.99 13.92
N ASP A 23 35.14 -19.76 13.81
CA ASP A 23 35.18 -21.19 13.44
C ASP A 23 34.73 -21.42 11.98
N VAL A 24 34.69 -20.37 11.16
CA VAL A 24 34.26 -20.44 9.75
C VAL A 24 35.50 -20.47 8.85
N HIS A 25 35.49 -21.38 7.86
CA HIS A 25 36.57 -21.45 6.88
C HIS A 25 36.56 -20.26 5.92
N VAL A 26 37.74 -19.92 5.39
CA VAL A 26 37.93 -18.77 4.50
C VAL A 26 37.02 -18.89 3.26
N GLU A 27 36.92 -20.08 2.66
CA GLU A 27 36.07 -20.32 1.49
C GLU A 27 34.58 -20.04 1.75
N ASP A 28 34.07 -20.40 2.94
CA ASP A 28 32.69 -20.12 3.31
C ASP A 28 32.48 -18.62 3.56
N LEU A 29 33.49 -17.94 4.14
CA LEU A 29 33.45 -16.49 4.31
C LEU A 29 33.42 -15.77 2.95
N GLU A 30 34.21 -16.22 1.98
CA GLU A 30 34.21 -15.69 0.60
C GLU A 30 32.84 -15.87 -0.07
N ARG A 31 32.21 -17.04 0.08
CA ARG A 31 30.86 -17.29 -0.45
C ARG A 31 29.82 -16.38 0.20
N ILE A 32 29.91 -16.14 1.51
CA ILE A 32 29.02 -15.22 2.22
C ILE A 32 29.20 -13.80 1.70
N ILE A 33 30.45 -13.35 1.52
CA ILE A 33 30.76 -12.02 0.97
C ILE A 33 30.17 -11.87 -0.43
N SER A 34 30.35 -12.86 -1.31
CA SER A 34 29.80 -12.85 -2.67
C SER A 34 28.27 -12.67 -2.64
N ARG A 35 27.55 -13.45 -1.82
CA ARG A 35 26.08 -13.29 -1.69
C ARG A 35 25.67 -11.93 -1.15
N MET A 36 26.44 -11.37 -0.21
CA MET A 36 26.17 -10.03 0.32
C MET A 36 26.41 -8.95 -0.75
N GLN A 37 27.40 -9.12 -1.62
CA GLN A 37 27.65 -8.23 -2.74
C GLN A 37 26.52 -8.28 -3.76
N ASP A 38 25.99 -9.47 -4.09
CA ASP A 38 24.84 -9.61 -4.98
C ASP A 38 23.62 -8.85 -4.44
N VAL A 39 23.28 -9.06 -3.16
CA VAL A 39 22.17 -8.34 -2.50
C VAL A 39 22.40 -6.83 -2.47
N MET A 40 23.65 -6.39 -2.27
CA MET A 40 24.00 -4.97 -2.31
C MET A 40 23.78 -4.39 -3.70
N GLN A 41 24.18 -5.12 -4.75
CA GLN A 41 24.02 -4.72 -6.14
C GLN A 41 22.54 -4.58 -6.51
N GLU A 42 21.70 -5.55 -6.14
CA GLU A 42 20.24 -5.47 -6.33
C GLU A 42 19.65 -4.21 -5.68
N LYS A 43 20.11 -3.85 -4.48
CA LYS A 43 19.64 -2.64 -3.78
C LYS A 43 20.13 -1.35 -4.44
N LEU A 44 21.35 -1.34 -4.98
CA LEU A 44 21.86 -0.20 -5.74
C LEU A 44 21.07 0.00 -7.03
N GLU A 45 20.78 -1.07 -7.77
CA GLU A 45 19.98 -1.03 -8.99
C GLU A 45 18.55 -0.54 -8.70
N ALA A 46 17.92 -1.04 -7.64
CA ALA A 46 16.61 -0.56 -7.21
C ALA A 46 16.62 0.94 -6.86
N ARG A 47 17.68 1.42 -6.19
CA ARG A 47 17.85 2.84 -5.87
C ARG A 47 18.04 3.68 -7.13
N ASN A 48 18.92 3.24 -8.03
CA ASN A 48 19.21 3.94 -9.28
C ASN A 48 17.94 4.05 -10.15
N LYS A 49 17.15 2.99 -10.24
CA LYS A 49 15.87 3.03 -10.95
C LYS A 49 14.90 4.07 -10.38
N ILE A 50 14.82 4.20 -9.05
CA ILE A 50 13.99 5.22 -8.40
C ILE A 50 14.52 6.63 -8.70
N ASP A 51 15.84 6.80 -8.69
CA ASP A 51 16.49 8.08 -8.99
C ASP A 51 16.33 8.45 -10.47
N GLU A 52 16.43 7.50 -11.40
CA GLU A 52 16.15 7.66 -12.83
C GLU A 52 14.68 8.00 -13.09
N GLU A 53 13.73 7.31 -12.44
CA GLU A 53 12.30 7.64 -12.55
C GLU A 53 12.00 9.04 -12.04
N ARG A 54 12.70 9.49 -10.97
CA ARG A 54 12.57 10.85 -10.46
C ARG A 54 13.15 11.87 -11.44
N GLN A 55 14.31 11.57 -12.02
CA GLN A 55 14.95 12.44 -12.99
C GLN A 55 14.14 12.55 -14.28
N ALA A 56 13.63 11.44 -14.82
CA ALA A 56 12.76 11.43 -15.99
C ALA A 56 11.46 12.23 -15.75
N LYS A 57 10.88 12.13 -14.55
CA LYS A 57 9.74 12.97 -14.16
C LYS A 57 10.11 14.45 -14.12
N GLN A 58 11.26 14.79 -13.55
CA GLN A 58 11.73 16.17 -13.48
C GLN A 58 12.00 16.75 -14.88
N GLU A 59 12.68 16.00 -15.75
CA GLU A 59 12.94 16.36 -17.15
C GLU A 59 11.63 16.54 -17.93
N SER A 60 10.65 15.65 -17.73
CA SER A 60 9.33 15.78 -18.33
C SER A 60 8.60 17.05 -17.86
N ILE A 61 8.65 17.36 -16.56
CA ILE A 61 8.06 18.58 -16.01
C ILE A 61 8.74 19.81 -16.61
N GLU A 62 10.06 19.81 -16.75
CA GLU A 62 10.81 20.92 -17.33
C GLU A 62 10.51 21.12 -18.82
N ALA A 63 10.45 20.03 -19.60
CA ALA A 63 10.05 20.08 -21.00
C ALA A 63 8.62 20.62 -21.17
N VAL A 64 7.69 20.17 -20.32
CA VAL A 64 6.31 20.66 -20.33
C VAL A 64 6.26 22.15 -19.95
N LYS A 65 7.03 22.59 -18.95
CA LYS A 65 7.13 24.01 -18.59
C LYS A 65 7.67 24.88 -19.73
N GLN A 66 8.66 24.39 -20.48
CA GLN A 66 9.19 25.10 -21.65
C GLN A 66 8.12 25.24 -22.74
N ILE A 67 7.41 24.15 -23.07
CA ILE A 67 6.31 24.18 -24.06
C ILE A 67 5.18 25.12 -23.62
N MET A 68 4.85 25.14 -22.33
CA MET A 68 3.84 26.06 -21.77
C MET A 68 4.28 27.52 -21.90
N ALA A 69 5.54 27.82 -21.59
CA ALA A 69 6.11 29.15 -21.73
C ALA A 69 6.15 29.62 -23.19
N GLU A 70 6.51 28.75 -24.14
CA GLU A 70 6.50 29.06 -25.58
C GLU A 70 5.10 29.36 -26.12
N ARG A 71 4.07 28.70 -25.57
CA ARG A 71 2.67 28.91 -25.95
C ARG A 71 1.99 30.05 -25.18
N GLY A 72 2.71 30.70 -24.24
CA GLY A 72 2.18 31.77 -23.41
C GLY A 72 1.07 31.32 -22.45
N ILE A 73 1.06 30.04 -22.07
CA ILE A 73 0.07 29.45 -21.16
C ILE A 73 0.67 29.46 -19.75
N SER A 74 -0.02 30.10 -18.81
CA SER A 74 0.40 30.10 -17.40
C SER A 74 -0.11 28.85 -16.68
N MET A 75 0.49 28.53 -15.53
CA MET A 75 0.05 27.40 -14.70
C MET A 75 -1.39 27.61 -14.18
N GLU A 76 -1.82 28.87 -14.04
CA GLU A 76 -3.16 29.29 -13.62
C GLU A 76 -4.21 29.02 -14.71
N ASP A 77 -3.86 29.19 -15.99
CA ASP A 77 -4.75 28.87 -17.13
C ASP A 77 -5.03 27.37 -17.28
N LEU A 78 -4.14 26.51 -16.77
CA LEU A 78 -4.34 25.05 -16.73
C LEU A 78 -5.17 24.59 -15.54
N ASP A 79 -5.09 25.28 -14.41
CA ASP A 79 -5.88 24.97 -13.21
C ASP A 79 -7.37 25.32 -13.45
N ASP A 80 -7.63 26.41 -14.18
CA ASP A 80 -8.99 26.77 -14.64
C ASP A 80 -9.57 25.79 -15.68
N LEU A 81 -8.72 24.98 -16.33
CA LEU A 81 -9.12 23.90 -17.25
C LEU A 81 -9.41 22.57 -16.55
N GLU A 82 -9.18 22.44 -15.23
CA GLU A 82 -9.82 21.38 -14.44
C GLU A 82 -11.32 21.65 -14.37
N VAL A 83 -12.01 21.43 -15.50
CA VAL A 83 -13.46 21.39 -15.60
C VAL A 83 -13.93 20.46 -14.51
N ALA A 84 -14.54 21.05 -13.48
CA ALA A 84 -15.04 20.39 -12.29
C ALA A 84 -15.66 19.05 -12.67
N THR A 85 -14.91 17.96 -12.49
CA THR A 85 -15.47 16.63 -12.69
C THR A 85 -16.59 16.52 -11.66
N PRO A 86 -17.86 16.38 -12.09
CA PRO A 86 -18.95 16.35 -11.13
C PRO A 86 -18.70 15.14 -10.24
N LYS A 87 -18.42 15.39 -8.95
CA LYS A 87 -18.32 14.35 -7.93
C LYS A 87 -19.50 13.41 -8.13
N ARG A 88 -19.26 12.18 -8.63
CA ARG A 88 -20.30 11.17 -8.79
C ARG A 88 -20.95 10.99 -7.42
N ARG A 89 -22.13 11.57 -7.23
CA ARG A 89 -22.95 11.34 -6.04
C ARG A 89 -23.26 9.85 -6.06
N ARG A 90 -22.60 9.10 -5.17
CA ARG A 90 -22.84 7.66 -5.01
C ARG A 90 -24.31 7.55 -4.59
N ASN A 91 -25.14 6.97 -5.44
CA ASN A 91 -26.57 6.85 -5.18
C ASN A 91 -26.72 5.82 -4.05
N VAL A 92 -26.95 6.31 -2.83
CA VAL A 92 -27.05 5.46 -1.64
C VAL A 92 -28.45 4.86 -1.61
N GLN A 93 -28.60 3.65 -2.15
CA GLN A 93 -29.84 2.89 -2.02
C GLN A 93 -29.95 2.34 -0.59
N LYS A 94 -31.09 2.64 0.03
CA LYS A 94 -31.49 2.10 1.34
C LYS A 94 -32.22 0.79 1.11
N PHE A 95 -31.88 -0.23 1.90
CA PHE A 95 -32.50 -1.55 1.85
C PHE A 95 -32.78 -2.02 3.27
N THR A 96 -33.79 -2.87 3.43
CA THR A 96 -34.05 -3.59 4.67
C THR A 96 -33.28 -4.90 4.61
N PHE A 97 -32.39 -5.14 5.59
CA PHE A 97 -31.58 -6.35 5.70
C PHE A 97 -32.11 -7.23 6.83
N GLU A 98 -32.13 -8.54 6.63
CA GLU A 98 -32.50 -9.51 7.67
C GLU A 98 -31.31 -10.40 8.03
N PHE A 99 -31.01 -10.54 9.33
CA PHE A 99 -29.91 -11.36 9.81
C PHE A 99 -30.21 -12.00 11.17
N GLN A 100 -29.51 -13.10 11.48
CA GLN A 100 -29.61 -13.79 12.77
C GLN A 100 -28.47 -13.40 13.69
N THR A 101 -28.82 -13.00 14.92
CA THR A 101 -27.87 -12.71 15.99
C THR A 101 -27.24 -13.98 16.56
N GLU A 102 -26.18 -13.84 17.35
CA GLU A 102 -25.57 -14.96 18.09
C GLU A 102 -26.55 -15.61 19.09
N ALA A 103 -27.55 -14.85 19.56
CA ALA A 103 -28.62 -15.34 20.43
C ALA A 103 -29.68 -16.18 19.71
N GLY A 104 -29.63 -16.24 18.37
CA GLY A 104 -30.59 -16.99 17.54
C GLY A 104 -31.81 -16.17 17.09
N ASP A 105 -31.92 -14.90 17.48
CA ASP A 105 -33.02 -14.02 17.09
C ASP A 105 -32.81 -13.45 15.68
N THR A 106 -33.87 -13.46 14.87
CA THR A 106 -33.92 -12.82 13.54
C THR A 106 -34.25 -11.34 13.70
N ILE A 107 -33.34 -10.46 13.27
CA ILE A 107 -33.50 -9.00 13.35
C ILE A 107 -33.52 -8.42 11.94
N GLN A 108 -34.44 -7.48 11.72
CA GLN A 108 -34.52 -6.66 10.52
C GLN A 108 -33.89 -5.29 10.78
N TRP A 109 -33.03 -4.85 9.86
CA TRP A 109 -32.28 -3.60 9.96
C TRP A 109 -32.35 -2.80 8.65
N ASP A 110 -32.88 -1.58 8.75
CA ASP A 110 -32.89 -0.63 7.63
C ASP A 110 -31.53 0.07 7.52
N GLY A 111 -30.82 -0.26 6.46
CA GLY A 111 -29.44 0.16 6.25
C GLY A 111 -29.18 0.68 4.84
N SER A 112 -27.94 1.06 4.62
CA SER A 112 -27.42 1.45 3.31
C SER A 112 -26.35 0.45 2.89
N THR A 113 -26.21 0.22 1.59
CA THR A 113 -25.12 -0.59 1.01
C THR A 113 -23.73 -0.01 1.29
N THR A 114 -23.64 1.28 1.61
CA THR A 114 -22.42 2.01 1.97
C THR A 114 -22.58 2.67 3.35
N GLY A 115 -21.80 2.23 4.34
CA GLY A 115 -21.83 2.81 5.69
C GLY A 115 -21.30 1.87 6.78
N ARG A 116 -21.47 2.29 8.04
CA ARG A 116 -21.13 1.50 9.23
C ARG A 116 -22.20 0.43 9.46
N LEU A 117 -21.77 -0.82 9.63
CA LEU A 117 -22.66 -1.96 9.88
C LEU A 117 -22.89 -2.13 11.39
N PRO A 118 -24.09 -2.58 11.80
CA PRO A 118 -24.30 -3.09 13.15
C PRO A 118 -23.30 -4.20 13.46
N ARG A 119 -22.81 -4.24 14.70
CA ARG A 119 -21.83 -5.24 15.15
C ARG A 119 -22.33 -6.66 14.92
N ASP A 120 -23.61 -6.89 15.19
CA ASP A 120 -24.24 -8.20 15.07
C ASP A 120 -24.40 -8.62 13.60
N PHE A 121 -24.66 -7.67 12.70
CA PHE A 121 -24.71 -7.93 11.27
C PHE A 121 -23.34 -8.24 10.69
N GLN A 122 -22.30 -7.51 11.14
CA GLN A 122 -20.92 -7.81 10.76
C GLN A 122 -20.50 -9.22 11.22
N ALA A 123 -20.81 -9.58 12.47
CA ALA A 123 -20.54 -10.93 12.99
C ALA A 123 -21.30 -12.01 12.21
N TYR A 124 -22.55 -11.74 11.80
CA TYR A 124 -23.31 -12.64 10.94
C TYR A 124 -22.70 -12.82 9.54
N LEU A 125 -22.25 -11.73 8.89
CA LEU A 125 -21.58 -11.80 7.59
C LEU A 125 -20.24 -12.55 7.69
N ASP A 126 -19.48 -12.32 8.75
CA ASP A 126 -18.19 -13.00 8.99
C ASP A 126 -18.40 -14.50 9.26
N ARG A 127 -19.47 -14.87 9.97
CA ARG A 127 -19.84 -16.28 10.24
C ARG A 127 -20.36 -17.02 9.00
N THR A 128 -21.15 -16.34 8.17
CA THR A 128 -21.86 -16.98 7.05
C THR A 128 -21.16 -16.83 5.70
N GLY A 129 -20.18 -15.92 5.59
CA GLY A 129 -19.49 -15.60 4.34
C GLY A 129 -20.38 -14.92 3.30
N LYS A 130 -21.62 -14.53 3.65
CA LYS A 130 -22.58 -13.90 2.73
C LYS A 130 -22.18 -12.46 2.45
N LYS A 131 -22.55 -11.94 1.28
CA LYS A 131 -22.40 -10.52 0.97
C LYS A 131 -23.59 -9.74 1.50
N ARG A 132 -23.40 -8.45 1.78
CA ARG A 132 -24.46 -7.56 2.32
C ARG A 132 -25.74 -7.63 1.50
N LEU A 133 -25.61 -7.64 0.17
CA LEU A 133 -26.74 -7.68 -0.77
C LEU A 133 -27.55 -8.99 -0.71
N ASP A 134 -26.94 -10.09 -0.27
CA ASP A 134 -27.63 -11.39 -0.17
C ASP A 134 -28.57 -11.48 1.04
N CYS A 135 -28.50 -10.50 1.95
CA CYS A 135 -29.32 -10.40 3.14
C CYS A 135 -30.42 -9.34 3.01
N VAL A 136 -30.58 -8.75 1.83
CA VAL A 136 -31.63 -7.77 1.54
C VAL A 136 -32.96 -8.49 1.39
N VAL A 137 -33.96 -8.04 2.13
CA VAL A 137 -35.35 -8.44 1.91
C VAL A 137 -35.95 -7.40 0.97
N GLU A 138 -36.30 -7.81 -0.26
CA GLU A 138 -37.10 -6.97 -1.17
C GLU A 138 -38.51 -6.84 -0.59
N ASN A 139 -38.94 -5.59 -0.36
CA ASN A 139 -40.34 -5.22 -0.16
C ASN A 139 -40.89 -4.67 -1.46
#